data_AF-A0A2N2WCK7-F1
#
_entry.id   AF-A0A2N2WCK7-F1
#
_cell.length_a   1.000
_cell.length_b   1.000
_cell.length_c   1.000
_cell.angle_alpha   90.00
_cell.angle_beta   90.00
_cell.angle_gamma   90.00
#
_symmetry.space_group_name_H-M   'P 1'
#
loop_
_entity.id
_entity.type
_entity.pdbx_description
1 polymer ?
#
loop_
_entity_poly.entity_id
_entity_poly.type
_entity_poly.pdbx_seq_one_letter_code
_entity_poly.pdbx_strand_id
1 'polypeptide(L)'
;MRIITTSLLILFFSAVMAQQDYTRFVNPFIGTGGHGHTYPGAVYPFGMMQLSPDTRLEGWDGCGGYHYSDSVLYGFSHTHLSGTGVSDYGDLLIKPFSDGATEPYATLT
;
A
#
# COMPACT_ATOMS: atom_id res chain seq x y z
N MET A 1 -1.14 -43.81 25.89
CA MET A 1 -0.81 -43.21 24.57
C MET A 1 -2.02 -42.71 23.78
N ARG A 2 -3.18 -43.40 23.76
CA ARG A 2 -4.38 -42.95 23.01
C ARG A 2 -5.00 -41.62 23.49
N ILE A 3 -5.04 -41.37 24.80
CA ILE A 3 -5.61 -40.12 25.37
C ILE A 3 -4.75 -38.90 25.03
N ILE A 4 -3.42 -39.05 25.13
CA ILE A 4 -2.46 -37.96 24.83
C ILE A 4 -2.53 -37.56 23.36
N THR A 5 -2.64 -38.54 22.45
CA THR A 5 -2.75 -38.29 21.01
C THR A 5 -4.06 -37.61 20.64
N THR A 6 -5.19 -37.97 21.27
CA THR A 6 -6.46 -37.27 21.07
C THR A 6 -6.45 -35.84 21.61
N SER A 7 -5.84 -35.58 22.77
CA SER A 7 -5.74 -34.23 23.32
C SER A 7 -4.86 -33.31 22.48
N LEU A 8 -3.74 -33.83 21.96
CA LEU A 8 -2.88 -33.10 21.02
C LEU A 8 -3.60 -32.78 19.70
N LEU A 9 -4.42 -33.70 19.18
CA LEU A 9 -5.19 -33.48 17.97
C LEU A 9 -6.26 -32.39 18.15
N ILE A 10 -6.93 -32.36 19.31
CA ILE A 10 -7.94 -31.34 19.64
C ILE A 10 -7.29 -29.95 19.80
N LEU A 11 -6.16 -29.88 20.51
CA LEU A 11 -5.40 -28.62 20.65
C LEU A 11 -4.93 -28.08 19.31
N PHE A 12 -4.46 -28.96 18.41
CA PHE A 12 -4.08 -28.58 17.06
C PHE A 12 -5.26 -28.02 16.25
N PHE A 13 -6.43 -28.67 16.31
CA PHE A 13 -7.62 -28.23 15.58
C PHE A 13 -8.17 -26.88 16.08
N SER A 14 -8.15 -26.64 17.40
CA SER A 14 -8.54 -25.35 17.97
C SER A 14 -7.58 -24.23 17.57
N ALA A 15 -6.27 -24.49 17.49
CA ALA A 15 -5.29 -23.49 17.06
C ALA A 15 -5.51 -23.04 15.59
N VAL A 16 -5.92 -23.96 14.71
CA VAL A 16 -6.21 -23.65 13.31
C VAL A 16 -7.48 -22.79 13.14
N MET A 17 -8.46 -22.92 14.04
CA MET A 17 -9.73 -22.19 13.98
C MET A 17 -9.72 -20.85 14.73
N ALA A 18 -8.64 -20.52 15.45
CA ALA A 18 -8.61 -19.38 16.38
C ALA A 18 -8.34 -18.01 15.73
N GLN A 19 -7.85 -17.96 14.49
CA GLN A 19 -7.43 -16.69 13.89
C GLN A 19 -8.58 -16.00 13.16
N GLN A 20 -9.23 -15.04 13.83
CA GLN A 20 -10.16 -14.12 13.18
C GLN A 20 -9.40 -13.10 12.33
N ASP A 21 -9.68 -13.04 11.04
CA ASP A 21 -9.09 -12.08 10.13
C ASP A 21 -9.87 -10.75 10.15
N TYR A 22 -9.30 -9.74 10.81
CA TYR A 22 -9.83 -8.37 10.85
C TYR A 22 -9.41 -7.52 9.65
N THR A 23 -8.39 -7.94 8.90
CA THR A 23 -7.85 -7.14 7.78
C THR A 23 -8.88 -6.95 6.67
N ARG A 24 -9.82 -7.89 6.56
CA ARG A 24 -10.97 -7.83 5.64
C ARG A 24 -11.88 -6.61 5.81
N PHE A 25 -11.83 -5.92 6.94
CA PHE A 25 -12.65 -4.72 7.19
C PHE A 25 -11.95 -3.44 6.74
N VAL A 26 -10.66 -3.51 6.39
CA VAL A 26 -9.87 -2.36 5.97
C VAL A 26 -10.04 -2.15 4.46
N ASN A 27 -10.39 -0.93 4.07
CA ASN A 27 -10.34 -0.49 2.67
C ASN A 27 -9.33 0.66 2.55
N PRO A 28 -8.10 0.41 2.04
CA PRO A 28 -7.06 1.42 1.89
C PRO A 28 -7.43 2.58 0.93
N PHE A 29 -8.45 2.42 0.09
CA PHE A 29 -8.88 3.47 -0.83
C PHE A 29 -9.74 4.55 -0.16
N ILE A 30 -10.23 4.34 1.06
CA ILE A 30 -10.95 5.37 1.80
C ILE A 30 -9.98 6.53 2.13
N GLY A 31 -10.33 7.74 1.71
CA GLY A 31 -9.49 8.95 1.88
C GLY A 31 -8.51 9.22 0.74
N THR A 32 -8.42 8.33 -0.26
CA THR A 32 -7.51 8.49 -1.40
C THR A 32 -8.02 9.41 -2.50
N GLY A 33 -9.22 9.98 -2.36
CA GLY A 33 -9.79 10.95 -3.30
C GLY A 33 -10.39 12.14 -2.57
N GLY A 34 -10.77 13.17 -3.31
CA GLY A 34 -11.15 14.44 -2.69
C GLY A 34 -9.94 15.01 -1.93
N HIS A 35 -10.14 15.44 -0.69
CA HIS A 35 -9.12 16.12 0.11
C HIS A 35 -8.60 15.28 1.29
N GLY A 36 -8.69 13.95 1.20
CA GLY A 36 -8.27 13.06 2.28
C GLY A 36 -6.76 12.84 2.34
N HIS A 37 -6.11 12.83 1.17
CA HIS A 37 -4.65 12.70 0.99
C HIS A 37 -4.04 11.45 1.65
N THR A 38 -4.80 10.36 1.75
CA THR A 38 -4.25 9.05 2.14
C THR A 38 -3.71 8.32 0.91
N TYR A 39 -2.94 7.26 1.14
CA TYR A 39 -2.39 6.41 0.09
C TYR A 39 -2.85 4.94 0.27
N PRO A 40 -3.07 4.18 -0.82
CA PRO A 40 -3.54 2.80 -0.73
C PRO A 40 -2.42 1.76 -0.60
N GLY A 41 -1.16 2.20 -0.56
CA GLY A 41 0.03 1.36 -0.54
C GLY A 41 0.20 0.43 0.66
N ALA A 42 1.10 -0.53 0.51
CA ALA A 42 1.40 -1.53 1.54
C ALA A 42 2.33 -0.94 2.61
N VAL A 43 1.95 -1.13 3.88
CA VAL A 43 2.71 -0.66 5.04
C VAL A 43 2.45 -1.59 6.24
N TYR A 44 3.49 -1.82 7.04
CA TYR A 44 3.33 -2.47 8.34
C TYR A 44 2.91 -1.42 9.38
N PRO A 45 2.16 -1.74 10.45
CA PRO A 45 1.85 -0.76 11.50
C PRO A 45 3.12 -0.02 11.99
N PHE A 46 3.14 1.30 11.84
CA PHE A 46 4.28 2.19 12.16
C PHE A 46 5.57 1.87 11.37
N GLY A 47 5.44 1.26 10.19
CA GLY A 47 6.56 0.91 9.32
C GLY A 47 7.24 2.14 8.71
N MET A 48 8.56 2.07 8.58
CA MET A 48 9.37 3.16 7.98
C MET A 48 9.19 3.30 6.47
N MET A 49 8.72 2.26 5.78
CA MET A 49 8.48 2.27 4.34
C MET A 49 6.99 2.18 4.06
N GLN A 50 6.53 3.04 3.15
CA GLN A 50 5.16 3.14 2.68
C GLN A 50 5.20 2.93 1.17
N LEU A 51 5.22 1.67 0.71
CA LEU A 51 5.31 1.36 -0.71
C LEU A 51 3.93 1.58 -1.36
N SER A 52 3.79 2.63 -2.16
CA SER A 52 2.50 3.03 -2.74
C SER A 52 2.63 3.47 -4.20
N PRO A 53 1.57 3.33 -5.02
CA PRO A 53 1.51 3.94 -6.34
C PRO A 53 1.45 5.47 -6.29
N ASP A 54 2.10 6.11 -7.26
CA ASP A 54 2.03 7.56 -7.49
C ASP A 54 1.20 7.90 -8.74
N THR A 55 0.17 8.73 -8.58
CA THR A 55 -0.65 9.30 -9.67
C THR A 55 -0.57 10.82 -9.75
N ARG A 56 -0.03 11.49 -8.73
CA ARG A 56 0.26 12.93 -8.70
C ARG A 56 1.61 13.18 -8.06
N LEU A 57 2.48 13.88 -8.78
CA LEU A 57 3.80 14.27 -8.27
C LEU A 57 3.79 15.68 -7.67
N GLU A 58 2.77 16.47 -7.98
CA GLU A 58 2.67 17.88 -7.60
C GLU A 58 1.23 18.26 -7.23
N GLY A 59 1.09 19.44 -6.62
CA GLY A 59 -0.20 20.02 -6.26
C GLY A 59 -0.71 19.58 -4.88
N TRP A 60 -1.66 20.36 -4.35
CA TRP A 60 -2.15 20.19 -2.99
C TRP A 60 -2.90 18.86 -2.79
N ASP A 61 -3.73 18.46 -3.75
CA ASP A 61 -4.42 17.16 -3.70
C ASP A 61 -3.45 15.97 -3.92
N GLY A 62 -2.20 16.22 -4.27
CA GLY A 62 -1.15 15.22 -4.47
C GLY A 62 -0.32 14.92 -3.21
N CYS A 63 -0.68 15.45 -2.04
CA CYS A 63 0.11 15.31 -0.81
C CYS A 63 0.42 13.85 -0.42
N GLY A 64 -0.49 12.92 -0.73
CA GLY A 64 -0.31 11.50 -0.48
C GLY A 64 0.27 10.70 -1.65
N GLY A 65 0.68 11.34 -2.75
CA GLY A 65 1.19 10.70 -3.97
C GLY A 65 0.12 10.05 -4.87
N TYR A 66 -1.00 9.62 -4.29
CA TYR A 66 -2.09 8.96 -5.01
C TYR A 66 -3.42 9.73 -4.90
N HIS A 67 -4.14 9.83 -6.02
CA HIS A 67 -5.51 10.35 -6.05
C HIS A 67 -6.44 9.46 -6.89
N TYR A 68 -7.53 8.98 -6.27
CA TYR A 68 -8.40 7.92 -6.82
C TYR A 68 -9.04 8.25 -8.17
N SER A 69 -9.24 9.53 -8.49
CA SER A 69 -9.84 9.95 -9.78
C SER A 69 -8.87 9.86 -10.96
N ASP A 70 -7.58 9.68 -10.70
CA ASP A 70 -6.57 9.74 -11.74
C ASP A 70 -6.47 8.43 -12.49
N SER A 71 -6.18 8.51 -13.78
CA SER A 71 -6.07 7.36 -14.69
C SER A 71 -4.64 7.05 -15.11
N VAL A 72 -3.67 7.84 -14.67
CA VAL A 72 -2.25 7.72 -15.02
C VAL A 72 -1.46 7.40 -13.77
N LEU A 73 -0.59 6.38 -13.88
CA LEU A 73 0.33 5.96 -12.83
C LEU A 73 1.77 6.23 -13.28
N TYR A 74 2.51 6.97 -12.45
CA TYR A 74 3.91 7.31 -12.71
C TYR A 74 4.85 6.17 -12.30
N GLY A 75 4.54 5.49 -11.20
CA GLY A 75 5.31 4.37 -10.67
C GLY A 75 4.93 4.04 -9.24
N PHE A 76 5.84 3.42 -8.51
CA PHE A 76 5.70 3.11 -7.09
C PHE A 76 6.90 3.66 -6.32
N SER A 77 6.67 4.61 -5.42
CA SER A 77 7.69 5.14 -4.50
C SER A 77 7.56 4.52 -3.11
N HIS A 78 8.59 4.71 -2.27
CA HIS A 78 8.79 3.92 -1.05
C HIS A 78 8.55 4.70 0.25
N THR A 79 8.30 6.00 0.16
CA THR A 79 8.03 6.89 1.30
C THR A 79 6.83 7.77 1.00
N HIS A 80 5.87 7.85 1.94
CA HIS A 80 4.65 8.66 1.77
C HIS A 80 4.17 9.20 3.11
N LEU A 81 3.59 10.40 3.07
CA LEU A 81 2.85 10.98 4.20
C LEU A 81 1.35 10.76 3.99
N SER A 82 0.64 10.43 5.07
CA SER A 82 -0.81 10.16 5.02
C SER A 82 -1.60 11.30 5.66
N GLY A 83 -2.42 11.98 4.87
CA GLY A 83 -3.37 13.00 5.35
C GLY A 83 -2.74 14.38 5.60
N THR A 84 -1.60 14.69 5.00
CA THR A 84 -0.95 16.00 5.14
C THR A 84 -1.57 17.05 4.23
N GLY A 85 -1.36 18.33 4.57
CA GLY A 85 -1.79 19.47 3.74
C GLY A 85 -0.67 20.09 2.90
N VAL A 86 0.53 19.48 2.92
CA VAL A 86 1.70 19.84 2.12
C VAL A 86 2.42 18.56 1.72
N SER A 87 2.86 18.49 0.46
CA SER A 87 3.56 17.33 -0.10
C SER A 87 5.03 17.31 0.32
N ASP A 88 5.52 16.11 0.61
CA ASP A 88 6.94 15.76 0.79
C ASP A 88 7.04 14.23 0.55
N TYR A 89 8.24 13.66 0.63
CA TYR A 89 8.53 12.25 0.33
C TYR A 89 8.24 11.90 -1.14
N GLY A 90 7.74 10.69 -1.45
CA GLY A 90 7.69 10.18 -2.82
C GLY A 90 9.04 9.65 -3.30
N ASP A 91 9.90 9.19 -2.39
CA ASP A 91 11.28 8.83 -2.69
C ASP A 91 11.39 7.44 -3.34
N LEU A 92 12.40 7.28 -4.21
CA LEU A 92 12.72 6.03 -4.92
C LEU A 92 11.55 5.51 -5.77
N LEU A 93 11.16 6.28 -6.79
CA LEU A 93 10.14 5.88 -7.75
C LEU A 93 10.64 4.76 -8.67
N ILE A 94 10.00 3.60 -8.60
CA ILE A 94 10.24 2.47 -9.51
C ILE A 94 9.06 2.35 -10.47
N LYS A 95 9.36 2.44 -11.77
CA LYS A 95 8.40 2.21 -12.85
C LYS A 95 8.78 0.95 -13.62
N PRO A 96 8.01 -0.15 -13.51
CA PRO A 96 8.18 -1.29 -14.40
C PRO A 96 7.87 -0.90 -15.85
N PHE A 97 8.69 -1.35 -16.80
CA PHE A 97 8.47 -1.13 -18.23
C PHE A 97 8.90 -2.36 -19.04
N SER A 98 8.44 -2.43 -20.29
CA SER A 98 8.93 -3.37 -21.30
C SER A 98 9.36 -2.58 -22.53
N ASP A 99 10.31 -3.12 -23.31
CA ASP A 99 10.97 -2.43 -24.43
C ASP A 99 10.03 -2.01 -25.59
N GLY A 100 8.74 -2.31 -25.52
CA GLY A 100 7.71 -1.88 -26.47
C GLY A 100 6.83 -0.71 -25.99
N ALA A 101 7.01 -0.21 -24.77
CA ALA A 101 6.27 0.95 -24.27
C ALA A 101 6.81 2.23 -24.91
N THR A 102 5.97 2.95 -25.66
CA THR A 102 6.33 4.10 -26.51
C THR A 102 6.61 5.40 -25.76
N GLU A 103 6.53 5.40 -24.43
CA GLU A 103 6.80 6.61 -23.66
C GLU A 103 8.31 6.79 -23.47
N PRO A 104 8.89 7.91 -23.94
CA PRO A 104 10.31 8.15 -23.83
C PRO A 104 10.74 8.06 -22.36
N TYR A 105 11.84 7.35 -22.11
CA TYR A 105 12.57 7.42 -20.85
C TYR A 105 12.78 8.91 -20.56
N ALA A 106 12.10 9.41 -19.52
CA ALA A 106 12.44 10.72 -18.98
C ALA A 106 13.84 10.53 -18.41
N THR A 107 14.84 10.94 -19.18
CA THR A 107 16.20 11.19 -18.71
C THR A 107 16.05 12.10 -17.51
N LEU A 108 16.17 11.54 -16.30
CA LEU A 108 16.31 12.30 -15.07
C LEU A 108 17.71 12.93 -15.11
N THR A 109 17.85 13.97 -15.93
CA THR A 109 18.95 14.94 -15.92
C THR A 109 18.39 16.29 -15.53
#